data_AF-A0A2I0PX71-F1
#
_entry.id   AF-A0A2I0PX71-F1
#
_cell.length_a   1.000
_cell.length_b   1.000
_cell.length_c   1.000
_cell.angle_alpha   90.00
_cell.angle_beta   90.00
_cell.angle_gamma   90.00
#
_symmetry.space_group_name_H-M   'P 1'
#
loop_
_entity.id
_entity.type
_entity.pdbx_description
1 polymer ?
#
loop_
_entity_poly.entity_id
_entity_poly.type
_entity_poly.pdbx_seq_one_letter_code
_entity_poly.pdbx_strand_id
1 'polypeptide(L)'
;MRNTSDLVNEMLKEAKNTFLVAIAVGFPDETKFVFSSGKYPLNDLNKLVRLGGSPIGLLRFEKENAVIQGSFRPFLEYETEEWAGKYLAGLLENTPDIMVLSQQPDVTDY
;
A
#
# COMPACT_ATOMS: atom_id res chain seq x y z
N MET A 1 -4.26 -12.74 12.39
CA MET A 1 -3.40 -11.81 11.67
C MET A 1 -2.63 -12.62 10.63
N ARG A 2 -2.87 -12.37 9.35
CA ARG A 2 -2.15 -13.06 8.26
C ARG A 2 -0.66 -12.72 8.31
N ASN A 3 0.16 -13.60 7.74
CA ASN A 3 1.59 -13.33 7.64
C ASN A 3 1.85 -12.22 6.63
N THR A 4 2.86 -11.39 6.88
CA THR A 4 3.32 -10.34 5.95
C THR A 4 3.65 -10.89 4.57
N SER A 5 4.13 -12.14 4.49
CA SER A 5 4.34 -12.87 3.23
C SER A 5 3.05 -13.04 2.42
N ASP A 6 1.92 -13.32 3.07
CA ASP A 6 0.64 -13.51 2.38
C ASP A 6 0.10 -12.18 1.85
N LEU A 7 0.28 -11.10 2.60
CA LEU A 7 -0.12 -9.75 2.20
C LEU A 7 0.70 -9.27 0.99
N VAL A 8 2.03 -9.48 1.02
CA VAL A 8 2.91 -9.13 -0.12
C VAL A 8 2.59 -10.02 -1.33
N ASN A 9 2.32 -11.31 -1.14
CA ASN A 9 1.91 -12.18 -2.23
C ASN A 9 0.58 -11.74 -2.87
N GLU A 10 -0.36 -11.25 -2.08
CA GLU A 10 -1.63 -10.70 -2.57
C GLU A 10 -1.38 -9.41 -3.37
N MET A 11 -0.59 -8.48 -2.82
CA MET A 11 -0.17 -7.26 -3.54
C MET A 11 0.51 -7.58 -4.87
N LEU A 12 1.48 -8.50 -4.89
CA LEU A 12 2.21 -8.88 -6.10
C LEU A 12 1.32 -9.61 -7.12
N LYS A 13 0.27 -10.32 -6.68
CA LYS A 13 -0.71 -10.90 -7.59
C LYS A 13 -1.56 -9.82 -8.26
N GLU A 14 -2.02 -8.82 -7.50
CA GLU A 14 -2.77 -7.69 -8.05
C GLU A 14 -1.90 -6.83 -8.97
N ALA A 15 -0.62 -6.66 -8.63
CA ALA A 15 0.36 -5.90 -9.41
C ALA A 15 0.56 -6.41 -10.85
N LYS A 16 0.29 -7.70 -11.12
CA LYS A 16 0.44 -8.26 -12.47
C LYS A 16 -0.50 -7.65 -13.50
N ASN A 17 -1.65 -7.12 -13.08
CA ASN A 17 -2.71 -6.64 -13.97
C ASN A 17 -2.94 -5.14 -13.84
N THR A 18 -2.03 -4.40 -13.20
CA THR A 18 -2.23 -2.99 -12.89
C THR A 18 -0.92 -2.24 -12.97
N PHE A 19 -0.97 -0.91 -12.95
CA PHE A 19 0.21 -0.08 -13.12
C PHE A 19 1.06 -0.09 -11.85
N LEU A 20 0.43 0.01 -10.68
CA LEU A 20 1.12 -0.03 -9.39
C LEU A 20 0.16 -0.49 -8.29
N VAL A 21 0.66 -1.25 -7.33
CA VAL A 21 -0.07 -1.57 -6.09
C VAL A 21 0.78 -1.16 -4.89
N ALA A 22 0.13 -0.65 -3.85
CA ALA A 22 0.76 -0.34 -2.58
C ALA A 22 0.00 -1.00 -1.43
N ILE A 23 0.72 -1.47 -0.41
CA ILE A 23 0.13 -1.79 0.89
C ILE A 23 0.17 -0.52 1.73
N ALA A 24 -0.99 -0.07 2.20
CA ALA A 24 -1.10 1.02 3.15
C ALA A 24 -0.87 0.49 4.57
N VAL A 25 0.13 1.03 5.27
CA VAL A 25 0.48 0.70 6.65
C VAL A 25 0.23 1.92 7.52
N GLY A 26 -0.79 1.85 8.38
CA GLY A 26 -1.13 2.91 9.30
C GLY A 26 -0.24 2.90 10.54
N PHE A 27 0.22 4.08 10.92
CA PHE A 27 0.79 4.42 12.22
C PHE A 27 -0.14 5.43 12.92
N PRO A 28 0.03 5.69 14.23
CA PRO A 28 -0.82 6.65 14.95
C PRO A 28 -0.85 8.04 14.30
N ASP A 29 0.29 8.50 13.76
CA ASP A 29 0.47 9.86 13.26
C ASP A 29 0.68 9.96 11.74
N GLU A 30 0.92 8.83 11.06
CA GLU A 30 1.27 8.82 9.63
C GLU A 30 0.86 7.52 8.92
N THR A 31 0.91 7.54 7.59
CA THR A 31 0.74 6.34 6.75
C THR A 31 1.99 6.11 5.94
N LYS A 32 2.48 4.88 5.93
CA LYS A 32 3.58 4.44 5.07
C LYS A 32 3.07 3.46 4.03
N PHE A 33 3.73 3.47 2.88
CA PHE A 33 3.35 2.65 1.75
C PHE A 33 4.47 1.68 1.40
N VAL A 34 4.10 0.43 1.15
CA VAL A 34 5.00 -0.57 0.57
C VAL A 34 4.54 -0.81 -0.86
N PHE A 35 5.37 -0.44 -1.82
CA PHE A 35 5.02 -0.51 -3.24
C PHE A 35 5.41 -1.85 -3.88
N SER A 36 4.60 -2.32 -4.83
CA SER A 36 4.88 -3.52 -5.62
C SER A 36 6.09 -3.36 -6.55
N SER A 37 6.46 -2.12 -6.88
CA SER A 37 7.68 -1.77 -7.62
C SER A 37 8.94 -1.74 -6.75
N GLY A 38 8.80 -1.86 -5.42
CA GLY A 38 9.92 -1.86 -4.49
C GLY A 38 10.85 -3.07 -4.69
N LYS A 39 12.12 -2.92 -4.30
CA LYS A 39 13.13 -3.97 -4.48
C LYS A 39 12.93 -5.16 -3.54
N TYR A 40 12.50 -4.90 -2.30
CA TYR A 40 12.30 -5.92 -1.26
C TYR A 40 11.01 -5.70 -0.45
N PRO A 41 9.82 -5.70 -1.08
CA PRO A 41 8.56 -5.28 -0.45
C PRO A 41 8.20 -6.10 0.80
N LEU A 42 8.58 -7.38 0.84
CA LEU A 42 8.38 -8.20 2.05
C LEU A 42 9.23 -7.73 3.22
N ASN A 43 10.48 -7.34 2.96
CA ASN A 43 11.37 -6.82 3.99
C ASN A 43 10.87 -5.47 4.52
N ASP A 44 10.40 -4.61 3.62
CA ASP A 44 9.89 -3.28 3.95
C ASP A 44 8.61 -3.38 4.78
N LEU A 45 7.67 -4.25 4.38
CA LEU A 45 6.48 -4.52 5.16
C LEU A 45 6.82 -5.09 6.55
N ASN A 46 7.74 -6.05 6.62
CA ASN A 46 8.18 -6.60 7.90
C ASN A 46 8.80 -5.53 8.81
N LYS A 47 9.58 -4.61 8.25
CA LYS A 47 10.16 -3.49 9.00
C LYS A 47 9.07 -2.58 9.55
N LEU A 48 8.10 -2.20 8.73
CA LEU A 48 7.00 -1.33 9.17
C LEU A 48 6.14 -1.99 10.26
N VAL A 49 5.83 -3.28 10.11
CA VAL A 49 5.09 -4.03 11.13
C VAL A 49 5.86 -4.13 12.44
N ARG A 50 7.17 -4.36 12.39
CA ARG A 50 8.04 -4.36 13.58
C ARG A 50 8.12 -3.00 14.28
N LEU A 51 7.96 -1.92 13.53
CA LEU A 51 7.91 -0.55 14.07
C LEU A 51 6.53 -0.20 14.66
N GLY A 52 5.58 -1.14 14.70
CA GLY A 52 4.22 -0.93 15.22
C GLY A 52 3.20 -0.52 14.16
N GLY A 53 3.60 -0.50 12.88
CA GLY A 53 2.70 -0.23 11.77
C GLY A 53 1.69 -1.35 11.56
N SER A 54 0.44 -0.98 11.28
CA SER A 54 -0.64 -1.94 10.99
C SER A 54 -0.98 -1.91 9.50
N PRO A 55 -0.80 -3.01 8.75
CA PRO A 55 -1.20 -3.08 7.36
C PRO A 55 -2.73 -3.05 7.26
N ILE A 56 -3.31 -2.03 6.64
CA ILE A 56 -4.77 -1.80 6.61
C ILE A 56 -5.38 -2.37 5.33
N GLY A 57 -4.68 -2.26 4.20
CA GLY A 57 -5.19 -2.74 2.93
C GLY A 57 -4.29 -2.42 1.74
N LEU A 58 -4.84 -2.68 0.56
CA LEU A 58 -4.22 -2.42 -0.73
C LEU A 58 -4.78 -1.16 -1.36
N LEU A 59 -3.89 -0.39 -1.99
CA LEU A 59 -4.20 0.67 -2.93
C LEU A 59 -3.70 0.23 -4.29
N ARG A 60 -4.58 0.21 -5.28
CA ARG A 60 -4.28 -0.16 -6.66
C ARG A 60 -4.42 1.08 -7.54
N PHE A 61 -3.42 1.30 -8.36
CA PHE A 61 -3.37 2.43 -9.27
C PHE A 61 -3.31 1.91 -10.69
N GLU A 62 -4.29 2.29 -11.48
CA GLU A 62 -4.38 1.99 -12.90
C GLU A 62 -4.07 3.23 -13.70
N LYS A 63 -3.32 3.06 -14.80
CA LYS A 63 -3.04 4.14 -15.74
C LYS A 63 -3.85 3.89 -17.00
N GLU A 64 -4.92 4.65 -17.16
CA GLU A 64 -5.72 4.66 -18.38
C GLU A 64 -5.45 5.97 -19.11
N ASN A 65 -4.75 5.88 -20.25
CA ASN A 65 -4.24 7.04 -20.99
C ASN A 65 -3.32 7.94 -20.14
N ALA A 66 -3.74 9.20 -19.91
CA ALA A 66 -3.04 10.19 -19.12
C ALA A 66 -3.61 10.34 -17.68
N VAL A 67 -4.62 9.56 -17.32
CA VAL A 67 -5.30 9.64 -16.01
C VAL A 67 -4.89 8.43 -15.17
N ILE A 68 -4.53 8.68 -13.91
CA ILE A 68 -4.29 7.63 -12.91
C ILE A 68 -5.58 7.47 -12.12
N GLN A 69 -6.14 6.27 -12.13
CA GLN A 69 -7.31 5.91 -11.33
C GLN A 69 -6.85 5.07 -10.13
N GLY A 70 -7.24 5.50 -8.94
CA GLY A 70 -7.02 4.77 -7.70
C GLY A 70 -8.22 3.91 -7.33
N SER A 71 -7.98 2.70 -6.87
CA SER A 71 -8.95 1.83 -6.20
C SER A 71 -8.32 1.29 -4.93
N PHE A 72 -9.15 0.88 -3.96
CA PHE A 72 -8.66 0.34 -2.70
C PHE A 72 -9.39 -0.93 -2.31
N ARG A 73 -8.74 -1.73 -1.48
CA ARG A 73 -9.31 -2.93 -0.89
C ARG A 73 -8.76 -3.11 0.53
N PRO A 74 -9.60 -3.02 1.58
CA PRO A 74 -9.18 -3.38 2.93
C PRO A 74 -8.71 -4.83 2.98
N PHE A 75 -7.76 -5.14 3.87
CA PHE A 75 -7.46 -6.55 4.15
C PHE A 75 -8.63 -7.23 4.86
N LEU A 76 -8.66 -8.56 4.81
CA LEU A 76 -9.73 -9.38 5.37
C LEU A 76 -10.01 -9.05 6.85
N GLU A 77 -8.96 -8.73 7.61
CA GLU A 77 -9.06 -8.34 9.01
C GLU A 77 -9.82 -7.01 9.23
N TYR A 78 -9.95 -6.18 8.20
CA TYR A 78 -10.57 -4.87 8.25
C TYR A 78 -11.75 -4.72 7.25
N GLU A 79 -12.18 -5.80 6.61
CA GLU A 79 -13.24 -5.74 5.58
C GLU A 79 -14.60 -5.33 6.16
N THR A 80 -14.89 -5.72 7.41
CA THR A 80 -16.12 -5.35 8.12
C THR A 80 -16.01 -4.01 8.85
N GLU A 81 -14.82 -3.41 8.87
CA GLU A 81 -14.53 -2.18 9.60
C GLU A 81 -14.76 -0.96 8.71
N GLU A 82 -15.88 -0.26 8.92
CA GLU A 82 -16.27 0.88 8.08
C GLU A 82 -15.19 1.99 8.03
N TRP A 83 -14.45 2.17 9.13
CA TRP A 83 -13.37 3.14 9.20
C TRP A 83 -12.21 2.81 8.25
N ALA A 84 -11.92 1.54 8.00
CA ALA A 84 -10.80 1.13 7.15
C ALA A 84 -11.08 1.48 5.69
N GLY A 85 -12.31 1.26 5.23
CA GLY A 85 -12.75 1.69 3.90
C GLY A 85 -12.69 3.21 3.73
N LYS A 86 -13.22 3.96 4.71
CA LYS A 86 -13.16 5.44 4.70
C LYS A 86 -11.73 5.97 4.70
N TYR A 87 -10.86 5.35 5.49
CA TYR A 87 -9.46 5.72 5.59
C TYR A 87 -8.72 5.50 4.26
N LEU A 88 -8.84 4.30 3.67
CA LEU A 88 -8.20 3.99 2.39
C LEU A 88 -8.74 4.86 1.25
N ALA A 89 -10.05 5.16 1.25
CA ALA A 89 -10.64 6.10 0.30
C ALA A 89 -10.03 7.50 0.43
N GLY A 90 -9.85 8.01 1.66
CA GLY A 90 -9.20 9.29 1.92
C GLY A 90 -7.73 9.34 1.48
N LEU A 91 -6.99 8.22 1.57
CA LEU A 91 -5.63 8.14 1.03
C LEU A 91 -5.61 8.34 -0.49
N LEU A 92 -6.60 7.81 -1.22
CA LEU A 92 -6.68 7.97 -2.68
C LEU A 92 -6.97 9.41 -3.12
N GLU A 93 -7.52 10.27 -2.27
CA GLU A 93 -7.64 11.70 -2.59
C GLU A 93 -6.25 12.35 -2.82
N ASN A 94 -5.20 11.76 -2.22
CA ASN A 94 -3.81 12.18 -2.37
C ASN A 94 -3.02 11.26 -3.34
N THR A 95 -3.71 10.66 -4.31
CA THR A 95 -3.10 9.78 -5.34
C THR A 95 -1.84 10.38 -5.97
N PRO A 96 -1.81 11.67 -6.39
CA PRO A 96 -0.60 12.25 -7.00
C PRO A 96 0.64 12.15 -6.10
N ASP A 97 0.49 12.43 -4.80
CA ASP A 97 1.60 12.38 -3.84
C ASP A 97 2.08 10.94 -3.62
N ILE A 98 1.14 9.98 -3.53
CA ILE A 98 1.46 8.56 -3.44
C ILE A 98 2.22 8.08 -4.69
N MET A 99 1.87 8.60 -5.87
CA MET A 99 2.61 8.29 -7.11
C MET A 99 4.01 8.87 -7.11
N VAL A 100 4.22 10.07 -6.56
CA VAL A 100 5.57 10.63 -6.39
C VAL A 100 6.39 9.76 -5.44
N LEU A 101 5.83 9.35 -4.30
CA LEU A 101 6.49 8.46 -3.34
C LEU A 101 6.88 7.11 -3.97
N SER A 102 6.06 6.58 -4.88
CA SER A 102 6.36 5.31 -5.57
C SER A 102 7.56 5.37 -6.52
N GLN A 103 7.93 6.58 -6.96
CA GLN A 103 9.06 6.83 -7.87
C GLN A 103 10.34 7.17 -7.13
N GLN A 104 10.28 7.44 -5.83
CA GLN A 104 11.47 7.70 -5.04
C GLN A 104 12.23 6.39 -4.82
N PRO A 105 13.51 6.30 -5.18
CA PRO A 105 14.33 5.18 -4.77
C PRO A 105 14.38 5.15 -3.24
N ASP A 106 14.28 3.96 -2.65
CA ASP A 106 14.48 3.73 -1.21
C ASP A 106 15.71 4.53 -0.75
N VAL A 107 15.50 5.68 -0.10
CA VAL A 107 16.58 6.45 0.49
C VAL A 107 16.96 5.76 1.79
N THR A 108 17.58 4.59 1.66
CA THR A 108 18.37 3.99 2.72
C THR A 108 19.83 4.35 2.43
N ASP A 109 20.17 5.60 2.67
CA ASP A 109 21.55 6.00 2.92
C ASP A 109 21.59 6.35 4.40
N TYR A 110 22.17 5.45 5.22
CA TYR A 110 22.88 5.69 6.49
C TYR A 110 23.32 4.34 7.08
#